data_AF-A0A382IMY1-F1
#
_entry.id   AF-A0A382IMY1-F1
#
_cell.length_a   1.000
_cell.length_b   1.000
_cell.length_c   1.000
_cell.angle_alpha   90.00
_cell.angle_beta   90.00
_cell.angle_gamma   90.00
#
_symmetry.space_group_name_H-M   'P 1'
#
loop_
_entity.id
_entity.type
_entity.pdbx_description
1 polymer ?
#
loop_
_entity_poly.entity_id
_entity_poly.type
_entity_poly.pdbx_seq_one_letter_code
_entity_poly.pdbx_strand_id
1 'polypeptide(L)'
;YNNVVGTYNVAKIAEESGLIRIIARGLRPITIRLFPDVPDDHPAIGSIVLNMAANILGLGNAATPLGLKAMEELQELNPSKETATNAMCTFLAINTSSVQLILPAAVVALMGTHSSQIFITTIFATGMSTLAAIFAVKFLEKRKRFSFVKGDEE
;
A
#
# COMPACT_ATOMS: atom_id res chain seq x y z
N TYR A 1 -12.43 27.14 -1.80
CA TYR A 1 -10.98 27.41 -1.75
C TYR A 1 -10.38 27.25 -0.34
N ASN A 2 -11.03 27.69 0.75
CA ASN A 2 -10.47 27.55 2.12
C ASN A 2 -10.42 26.11 2.69
N ASN A 3 -11.23 25.18 2.22
CA ASN A 3 -11.26 23.79 2.74
C ASN A 3 -10.10 22.90 2.23
N VAL A 4 -9.48 23.27 1.10
CA VAL A 4 -8.39 22.49 0.50
C VAL A 4 -7.07 22.77 1.21
N VAL A 5 -6.83 24.01 1.63
CA VAL A 5 -5.62 24.40 2.39
C VAL A 5 -5.58 23.74 3.78
N GLY A 6 -6.75 23.59 4.43
CA GLY A 6 -6.85 22.88 5.72
C GLY A 6 -6.46 21.40 5.64
N THR A 7 -6.73 20.72 4.52
CA THR A 7 -6.44 19.29 4.35
C THR A 7 -4.98 19.01 4.02
N TYR A 8 -4.28 19.91 3.32
CA TYR A 8 -2.82 19.84 3.17
C TYR A 8 -2.09 19.95 4.52
N ASN A 9 -2.57 20.82 5.41
CA ASN A 9 -1.98 20.96 6.75
C ASN A 9 -2.14 19.69 7.58
N VAL A 10 -3.32 19.05 7.56
CA VAL A 10 -3.54 17.78 8.29
C VAL A 10 -2.67 16.65 7.73
N ALA A 11 -2.52 16.59 6.39
CA ALA A 11 -1.66 15.60 5.75
C ALA A 11 -0.17 15.75 6.15
N LYS A 12 0.33 16.98 6.17
CA LYS A 12 1.70 17.31 6.60
C LYS A 12 1.90 17.10 8.10
N ILE A 13 0.91 17.43 8.93
CA ILE A 13 0.91 17.14 10.37
C ILE A 13 0.91 15.63 10.62
N ALA A 14 0.19 14.81 9.84
CA ALA A 14 0.22 13.35 9.98
C ALA A 14 1.61 12.76 9.68
N GLU A 15 2.34 13.35 8.73
CA GLU A 15 3.74 13.03 8.42
C GLU A 15 4.68 13.44 9.56
N GLU A 16 4.58 14.69 10.03
CA GLU A 16 5.45 15.26 11.06
C GLU A 16 5.15 14.71 12.48
N SER A 17 3.91 14.31 12.76
CA SER A 17 3.47 13.82 14.08
C SER A 17 3.92 12.39 14.39
N GLY A 18 4.52 11.68 13.43
CA GLY A 18 4.91 10.28 13.60
C GLY A 18 3.74 9.29 13.57
N LEU A 19 2.52 9.73 13.24
CA LEU A 19 1.35 8.86 13.08
C LEU A 19 1.61 7.78 12.01
N ILE A 20 2.26 8.15 10.90
CA ILE A 20 2.71 7.21 9.86
C ILE A 20 3.57 6.10 10.47
N ARG A 21 4.49 6.42 11.39
CA ARG A 21 5.39 5.44 12.03
C ARG A 21 4.64 4.50 12.98
N ILE A 22 3.57 4.95 13.62
CA ILE A 22 2.74 4.11 14.48
C ILE A 22 1.98 3.08 13.63
N ILE A 23 1.33 3.52 12.56
CA ILE A 23 0.62 2.64 11.63
C ILE A 23 1.61 1.68 10.96
N ALA A 24 2.77 2.17 10.54
CA ALA A 24 3.84 1.37 9.94
C ALA A 24 4.27 0.21 10.84
N ARG A 25 4.40 0.42 12.16
CA ARG A 25 4.73 -0.65 13.11
C ARG A 25 3.67 -1.76 13.13
N GLY A 26 2.40 -1.40 13.03
CA GLY A 26 1.30 -2.37 12.97
C GLY A 26 1.21 -3.11 11.64
N LEU A 27 1.58 -2.45 10.53
CA LEU A 27 1.56 -3.04 9.20
C LEU A 27 2.76 -3.96 8.94
N ARG A 28 3.91 -3.69 9.54
CA ARG A 28 5.14 -4.47 9.34
C ARG A 28 4.94 -6.00 9.44
N PRO A 29 4.30 -6.58 10.47
CA PRO A 29 4.07 -8.03 10.53
C PRO A 29 3.16 -8.55 9.41
N ILE A 30 2.21 -7.75 8.93
CA ILE A 30 1.34 -8.10 7.80
C ILE A 30 2.15 -8.10 6.51
N THR A 31 2.97 -7.06 6.29
CA THR A 31 3.80 -6.92 5.10
C THR A 31 4.81 -8.07 4.99
N ILE A 32 5.53 -8.41 6.06
CA ILE A 32 6.47 -9.55 6.05
C ILE A 32 5.77 -10.84 5.62
N ARG A 33 4.53 -11.05 6.07
CA ARG A 33 3.76 -12.25 5.71
C ARG A 33 3.21 -12.23 4.28
N LEU A 34 2.95 -11.05 3.72
CA LEU A 34 2.48 -10.89 2.33
C LEU A 34 3.61 -11.01 1.30
N PHE A 35 4.83 -10.65 1.70
CA PHE A 35 6.04 -10.60 0.88
C PHE A 35 7.11 -11.60 1.36
N PRO A 36 6.84 -12.92 1.33
CA PRO A 36 7.78 -13.93 1.86
C PRO A 36 9.11 -14.02 1.08
N ASP A 37 9.15 -13.51 -0.16
CA ASP A 37 10.34 -13.52 -1.02
C ASP A 37 11.29 -12.34 -0.75
N VAL A 38 10.93 -11.43 0.16
CA VAL A 38 11.70 -10.23 0.51
C VAL A 38 12.27 -10.41 1.92
N PRO A 39 13.60 -10.25 2.14
CA PRO A 39 14.18 -10.34 3.48
C PRO A 39 13.58 -9.30 4.44
N ASP A 40 13.29 -9.71 5.68
CA ASP A 40 12.62 -8.88 6.70
C ASP A 40 13.35 -7.58 7.06
N ASP A 41 14.67 -7.57 6.86
CA ASP A 41 15.59 -6.45 7.10
C ASP A 41 15.88 -5.62 5.85
N HIS A 42 15.38 -6.05 4.68
CA HIS A 42 15.57 -5.32 3.43
C HIS A 42 14.78 -3.99 3.44
N PRO A 43 15.35 -2.88 2.91
CA PRO A 43 14.68 -1.58 2.85
C PRO A 43 13.31 -1.62 2.15
N ALA A 44 13.12 -2.53 1.18
CA ALA A 44 11.85 -2.79 0.50
C ALA A 44 10.67 -2.94 1.47
N ILE A 45 10.84 -3.68 2.58
CA ILE A 45 9.76 -3.84 3.57
C ILE A 45 9.38 -2.49 4.17
N GLY A 46 10.36 -1.65 4.49
CA GLY A 46 10.15 -0.31 5.02
C GLY A 46 9.36 0.58 4.05
N SER A 47 9.78 0.64 2.79
CA SER A 47 9.12 1.47 1.78
C SER A 47 7.70 1.00 1.47
N ILE A 48 7.47 -0.32 1.38
CA ILE A 48 6.13 -0.90 1.21
C ILE A 48 5.23 -0.53 2.38
N VAL A 49 5.72 -0.70 3.61
CA VAL A 49 4.98 -0.37 4.82
C VAL A 49 4.62 1.12 4.87
N LEU A 50 5.56 2.00 4.53
CA LEU A 50 5.33 3.44 4.50
C LEU A 50 4.33 3.85 3.42
N ASN A 51 4.42 3.26 2.22
CA ASN A 51 3.45 3.47 1.15
C ASN A 51 2.03 3.01 1.57
N MET A 52 1.91 1.82 2.17
CA MET A 52 0.63 1.33 2.70
C MET A 52 0.08 2.23 3.80
N ALA A 53 0.92 2.72 4.72
CA ALA A 53 0.51 3.66 5.76
C ALA A 53 0.04 5.00 5.18
N ALA A 54 0.75 5.53 4.17
CA ALA A 54 0.35 6.75 3.47
C ALA A 54 -1.00 6.59 2.74
N ASN A 55 -1.21 5.45 2.06
CA ASN A 55 -2.49 5.11 1.41
C ASN A 55 -3.63 5.00 2.41
N ILE A 56 -3.41 4.32 3.55
CA ILE A 56 -4.40 4.17 4.63
C ILE A 56 -4.84 5.53 5.18
N LEU A 57 -3.90 6.45 5.35
CA LEU A 57 -4.14 7.81 5.85
C LEU A 57 -4.71 8.77 4.79
N GLY A 58 -4.79 8.34 3.52
CA GLY A 58 -5.22 9.19 2.41
C GLY A 58 -4.20 10.27 2.03
N LEU A 59 -2.92 10.06 2.34
CA LEU A 59 -1.80 10.95 1.99
C LEU A 59 -1.29 10.66 0.57
N GLY A 60 -2.19 10.73 -0.43
CA GLY A 60 -1.88 10.35 -1.82
C GLY A 60 -0.64 11.03 -2.41
N ASN A 61 -0.35 12.27 -1.99
CA ASN A 61 0.83 13.03 -2.42
C ASN A 61 2.16 12.39 -1.98
N ALA A 62 2.17 11.70 -0.84
CA ALA A 62 3.35 10.98 -0.33
C ALA A 62 3.34 9.51 -0.78
N ALA A 63 2.17 8.92 -1.04
CA ALA A 63 2.06 7.52 -1.40
C ALA A 63 2.77 7.17 -2.72
N THR A 64 2.62 7.97 -3.77
CA THR A 64 3.24 7.71 -5.08
C THR A 64 4.77 7.66 -5.04
N PRO A 65 5.49 8.66 -4.49
CA PRO A 65 6.97 8.59 -4.42
C PRO A 65 7.45 7.44 -3.52
N LEU A 66 6.76 7.14 -2.42
CA LEU A 66 7.05 5.97 -1.59
C LEU A 66 6.82 4.65 -2.34
N GLY A 67 5.81 4.60 -3.20
CA GLY A 67 5.50 3.43 -4.01
C GLY A 67 6.52 3.18 -5.12
N LEU A 68 7.00 4.25 -5.78
CA LEU A 68 8.11 4.15 -6.72
C LEU A 68 9.37 3.67 -6.01
N LYS A 69 9.67 4.20 -4.82
CA LYS A 69 10.84 3.75 -4.03
C LYS A 69 10.76 2.28 -3.65
N ALA A 70 9.58 1.82 -3.22
CA ALA A 70 9.33 0.41 -2.95
C ALA A 70 9.52 -0.47 -4.20
N MET A 71 9.07 -0.02 -5.36
CA MET A 71 9.29 -0.75 -6.62
C MET A 71 10.77 -0.80 -7.02
N GLU A 72 11.53 0.27 -6.82
CA GLU A 72 12.99 0.27 -7.04
C GLU A 72 13.69 -0.76 -6.14
N GLU A 73 13.37 -0.79 -4.85
CA GLU A 73 13.97 -1.72 -3.89
C GLU A 73 13.55 -3.18 -4.15
N LEU A 74 12.31 -3.41 -4.61
CA LEU A 74 11.89 -4.73 -5.08
C LEU A 74 12.59 -5.13 -6.38
N GLN A 75 12.86 -4.16 -7.25
CA GLN A 75 13.57 -4.38 -8.50
C GLN A 75 15.05 -4.70 -8.25
N GLU A 76 15.68 -4.19 -7.18
CA GLU A 76 17.04 -4.59 -6.77
C GLU A 76 17.12 -6.10 -6.51
N LEU A 77 16.14 -6.66 -5.80
CA LEU A 77 16.00 -8.09 -5.51
C LEU A 77 15.57 -8.94 -6.70
N ASN A 78 15.13 -8.32 -7.79
CA ASN A 78 14.64 -9.03 -8.96
C ASN A 78 15.80 -9.66 -9.75
N PRO A 79 15.85 -11.00 -9.88
CA PRO A 79 16.88 -11.68 -10.68
C PRO A 79 16.70 -11.47 -12.20
N SER A 80 15.49 -11.15 -12.67
CA SER A 80 15.21 -10.87 -14.09
C SER A 80 14.63 -9.47 -14.26
N LYS A 81 15.46 -8.49 -14.61
CA LYS A 81 15.06 -7.07 -14.62
C LYS A 81 13.91 -6.76 -15.59
N GLU A 82 13.68 -7.59 -16.61
CA GLU A 82 12.61 -7.42 -17.58
C GLU A 82 11.27 -8.04 -17.16
N THR A 83 11.26 -8.90 -16.13
CA THR A 83 10.06 -9.62 -15.68
C THR A 83 9.72 -9.29 -14.24
N ALA A 84 8.49 -8.85 -13.97
CA ALA A 84 8.05 -8.55 -12.62
C ALA A 84 8.00 -9.80 -11.72
N THR A 85 8.53 -9.69 -10.51
CA THR A 85 8.46 -10.77 -9.51
C THR A 85 7.08 -10.83 -8.84
N ASN A 86 6.81 -11.92 -8.13
CA ASN A 86 5.60 -12.07 -7.32
C ASN A 86 5.46 -10.95 -6.28
N ALA A 87 6.58 -10.52 -5.68
CA ALA A 87 6.60 -9.39 -4.76
C ALA A 87 6.14 -8.10 -5.45
N MET A 88 6.70 -7.76 -6.63
CA MET A 88 6.28 -6.57 -7.38
C MET A 88 4.79 -6.62 -7.77
N CYS A 89 4.31 -7.76 -8.25
CA CYS A 89 2.90 -7.97 -8.58
C CYS A 89 1.98 -7.83 -7.35
N THR A 90 2.40 -8.37 -6.21
CA THR A 90 1.68 -8.26 -4.94
C THR A 90 1.60 -6.81 -4.49
N PHE A 91 2.71 -6.08 -4.54
CA PHE A 91 2.74 -4.66 -4.18
C PHE A 91 1.84 -3.80 -5.07
N LEU A 92 1.86 -4.04 -6.38
CA LEU A 92 1.01 -3.34 -7.34
C LEU A 92 -0.48 -3.62 -7.08
N ALA A 93 -0.84 -4.88 -6.81
CA ALA A 93 -2.21 -5.26 -6.53
C ALA A 93 -2.73 -4.62 -5.23
N ILE A 94 -1.90 -4.58 -4.18
CA ILE A 94 -2.23 -3.90 -2.93
C ILE A 94 -2.48 -2.40 -3.18
N ASN A 95 -1.59 -1.73 -3.91
CA ASN A 95 -1.76 -0.31 -4.27
C ASN A 95 -3.02 -0.07 -5.12
N THR A 96 -3.32 -0.96 -6.05
CA THR A 96 -4.51 -0.86 -6.92
C THR A 96 -5.80 -1.07 -6.13
N SER A 97 -5.80 -1.99 -5.17
CA SER A 97 -6.97 -2.29 -4.33
C SER A 97 -7.38 -1.17 -3.36
N SER A 98 -6.55 -0.12 -3.27
CA SER A 98 -6.81 1.12 -2.51
C SER A 98 -7.29 0.85 -1.09
N VAL A 99 -6.41 0.35 -0.23
CA VAL A 99 -6.67 0.16 1.22
C VAL A 99 -6.74 1.51 1.91
N GLN A 100 -7.81 2.27 1.68
CA GLN A 100 -8.01 3.60 2.22
C GLN A 100 -9.00 3.50 3.39
N LEU A 101 -8.47 3.29 4.60
CA LEU A 101 -9.29 3.11 5.81
C LEU A 101 -9.78 4.45 6.37
N ILE A 102 -9.06 5.55 6.11
CA ILE A 102 -9.54 6.88 6.41
C ILE A 102 -10.28 7.40 5.18
N LEU A 103 -11.53 7.88 5.38
CA LEU A 103 -12.30 8.53 4.32
C LEU A 103 -11.40 9.50 3.54
N PRO A 104 -11.38 9.47 2.20
CA PRO A 104 -10.64 10.46 1.42
C PRO A 104 -11.01 11.83 1.96
N ALA A 105 -10.01 12.66 2.27
CA ALA A 105 -10.24 13.98 2.84
C ALA A 105 -11.24 14.80 2.00
N ALA A 106 -11.30 14.54 0.70
CA ALA A 106 -12.29 15.06 -0.23
C ALA A 106 -13.75 14.70 0.15
N VAL A 107 -14.01 13.46 0.55
CA VAL A 107 -15.35 13.00 0.97
C VAL A 107 -15.77 13.69 2.28
N VAL A 108 -14.86 13.80 3.25
CA VAL A 108 -15.13 14.54 4.50
C VAL A 108 -15.37 16.02 4.21
N ALA A 109 -14.56 16.62 3.34
CA ALA A 109 -14.69 18.02 2.95
C ALA A 109 -15.99 18.32 2.18
N LEU A 110 -16.50 17.36 1.40
CA LEU A 110 -17.74 17.49 0.64
C LEU A 110 -18.99 17.22 1.50
N MET A 111 -18.94 16.23 2.39
CA MET A 111 -20.10 15.75 3.15
C MET A 111 -20.23 16.43 4.53
N GLY A 112 -19.19 17.11 5.01
CA GLY A 112 -19.20 17.76 6.33
C GLY A 112 -19.52 16.77 7.46
N THR A 113 -20.46 17.12 8.33
CA THR A 113 -20.88 16.32 9.48
C THR A 113 -21.54 14.99 9.11
N HIS A 114 -22.07 14.86 7.89
CA HIS A 114 -22.69 13.63 7.38
C HIS A 114 -21.68 12.57 6.93
N SER A 115 -20.40 12.92 6.80
CA SER A 115 -19.32 11.99 6.43
C SER A 115 -19.19 10.80 7.40
N SER A 116 -19.57 10.99 8.67
CA SER A 116 -19.57 9.94 9.70
C SER A 116 -20.47 8.75 9.35
N GLN A 117 -21.55 8.96 8.59
CA GLN A 117 -22.52 7.91 8.25
C GLN A 117 -21.97 6.88 7.26
N ILE A 118 -21.01 7.27 6.43
CA ILE A 118 -20.41 6.41 5.39
C ILE A 118 -19.05 5.85 5.81
N PHE A 119 -18.55 6.23 6.98
CA PHE A 119 -17.23 5.81 7.47
C PHE A 119 -17.14 4.29 7.63
N ILE A 120 -18.12 3.68 8.30
CA ILE A 120 -18.16 2.24 8.57
C ILE A 120 -18.30 1.44 7.26
N THR A 121 -19.19 1.88 6.36
CA THR A 121 -19.41 1.20 5.08
C THR A 121 -18.19 1.31 4.16
N THR A 122 -17.47 2.43 4.20
CA THR A 122 -16.24 2.62 3.42
C THR A 122 -15.12 1.71 3.91
N ILE A 123 -14.87 1.65 5.23
CA ILE A 123 -13.88 0.74 5.81
C ILE A 123 -14.20 -0.71 5.46
N PHE A 124 -15.46 -1.10 5.53
CA PHE A 124 -15.88 -2.45 5.20
C PHE A 124 -15.66 -2.76 3.72
N ALA A 125 -16.06 -1.84 2.82
CA ALA A 125 -15.88 -2.01 1.38
C ALA A 125 -14.39 -2.08 0.97
N THR A 126 -13.54 -1.21 1.52
CA THR A 126 -12.11 -1.21 1.24
C THR A 126 -11.42 -2.43 1.84
N GLY A 127 -11.82 -2.87 3.04
CA GLY A 127 -11.39 -4.12 3.63
C GLY A 127 -11.69 -5.33 2.74
N MET A 128 -12.93 -5.44 2.25
CA MET A 128 -13.34 -6.52 1.33
C MET A 128 -12.58 -6.45 -0.01
N SER A 129 -12.38 -5.26 -0.57
CA SER A 129 -11.56 -5.04 -1.78
C SER A 129 -10.12 -5.54 -1.58
N THR A 130 -9.51 -5.19 -0.44
CA THR A 130 -8.15 -5.59 -0.09
C THR A 130 -8.04 -7.10 0.04
N LEU A 131 -8.99 -7.74 0.73
CA LEU A 131 -9.03 -9.19 0.88
C LEU A 131 -9.18 -9.90 -0.45
N ALA A 132 -10.06 -9.40 -1.33
CA ALA A 132 -10.24 -9.94 -2.68
C ALA A 132 -8.95 -9.82 -3.51
N ALA A 133 -8.25 -8.69 -3.43
CA ALA A 133 -6.98 -8.48 -4.14
C ALA A 133 -5.87 -9.41 -3.63
N ILE A 134 -5.69 -9.52 -2.31
CA ILE A 134 -4.71 -10.43 -1.70
C ILE A 134 -5.03 -11.87 -2.09
N PHE A 135 -6.31 -12.28 -2.03
CA PHE A 135 -6.74 -13.61 -2.41
C PHE A 135 -6.46 -13.89 -3.90
N ALA A 136 -6.81 -12.96 -4.79
CA ALA A 136 -6.59 -13.10 -6.22
C ALA A 136 -5.10 -13.25 -6.55
N VAL A 137 -4.25 -12.40 -5.96
CA VAL A 137 -2.79 -12.45 -6.18
C VAL A 137 -2.23 -13.78 -5.68
N LYS A 138 -2.52 -14.17 -4.44
CA LYS A 138 -2.00 -15.42 -3.86
C LYS A 138 -2.53 -16.66 -4.56
N PHE A 139 -3.74 -16.60 -5.12
CA PHE A 139 -4.30 -17.67 -5.93
C PHE A 139 -3.62 -17.79 -7.30
N LEU A 140 -3.36 -16.66 -7.97
CA LEU A 140 -2.69 -16.62 -9.27
C LEU A 140 -1.21 -17.00 -9.15
N GLU A 141 -0.51 -16.53 -8.11
CA GLU A 141 0.87 -16.87 -7.78
C GLU A 141 1.11 -18.39 -7.70
N LYS A 142 0.12 -19.15 -7.20
CA LYS A 142 0.20 -20.62 -7.05
C LYS A 142 -0.07 -21.39 -8.34
N ARG A 143 -0.48 -20.75 -9.43
CA ARG A 143 -0.74 -21.44 -10.71
C ARG A 143 0.57 -21.63 -11.47
N LYS A 144 0.87 -22.87 -11.87
CA LYS A 144 2.06 -23.22 -12.68
C LYS A 144 2.24 -22.36 -13.95
N ARG A 145 1.15 -21.82 -14.51
CA ARG A 145 1.16 -20.93 -15.68
C ARG A 145 1.80 -19.56 -15.40
N PHE A 146 1.84 -19.13 -14.15
CA PHE A 146 2.43 -17.86 -13.69
C PHE A 146 3.63 -18.11 -12.76
N SER A 147 4.12 -19.36 -12.71
CA SER A 147 5.34 -19.70 -11.99
C SER A 147 6.49 -18.91 -12.60
N PHE A 148 7.07 -18.01 -11.81
CA PHE A 148 8.30 -17.32 -12.17
C PHE A 148 9.42 -18.37 -12.28
N VAL A 149 9.89 -18.63 -13.50
CA VAL A 149 11.06 -19.47 -13.75
C VAL A 149 12.27 -18.61 -13.43
N LYS A 150 13.01 -18.96 -12.37
CA LYS A 150 14.29 -18.34 -12.05
C LYS A 150 15.18 -18.52 -13.28
N GLY A 151 15.57 -17.42 -13.94
CA GLY A 151 16.47 -17.48 -15.09
C GLY A 151 17.70 -18.31 -14.72
N ASP A 152 18.06 -19.24 -15.61
CA ASP A 152 19.24 -20.07 -15.45
C ASP A 152 20.46 -19.17 -15.18
N GLU A 153 21.27 -19.57 -14.20
CA GLU A 153 22.56 -18.93 -13.92
C GLU A 153 23.46 -19.14 -15.15
N GLU A 154 23.64 -18.10 -15.97
CA GLU A 154 24.77 -17.98 -16.90
C GLU A 154 26.01 -17.41 -16.18
#